data_AF-A0A9D1KRL0-F1
#
_entry.id   AF-A0A9D1KRL0-F1
#
_cell.length_a   1.000
_cell.length_b   1.000
_cell.length_c   1.000
_cell.angle_alpha   90.00
_cell.angle_beta   90.00
_cell.angle_gamma   90.00
#
_symmetry.space_group_name_H-M   'P 1'
#
loop_
_entity.id
_entity.type
_entity.pdbx_description
1 polymer ?
#
loop_
_entity_poly.entity_id
_entity_poly.type
_entity_poly.pdbx_seq_one_letter_code
_entity_poly.pdbx_strand_id
1 'polypeptide(L)'
;YRYLGADGKMQTNCWIKDYNRWYYVKGDGSRYESCWVKFGNKWYWFGGSGKMAESQWLTLNGKKYYFTDSGAMAANRWIQDGKYWYYLGPDGTILTNTLTPDGYRVDSQGRKV
;
A
#
# COMPACT_ATOMS: atom_id res chain seq x y z
N TYR A 1 -15.14 -12.35 12.87
CA TYR A 1 -15.79 -11.04 12.80
C TYR A 1 -16.64 -10.99 11.54
N ARG A 2 -17.97 -10.90 11.66
CA ARG A 2 -18.89 -10.75 10.51
C ARG A 2 -19.22 -9.26 10.38
N TYR A 3 -18.89 -8.65 9.25
CA TYR A 3 -19.21 -7.25 8.95
C TYR A 3 -20.69 -7.19 8.54
N LEU A 4 -21.58 -7.05 9.52
CA LEU A 4 -23.02 -6.86 9.31
C LEU A 4 -23.29 -5.36 9.12
N GLY A 5 -24.02 -5.01 8.05
CA GLY A 5 -24.56 -3.66 7.86
C GLY A 5 -25.65 -3.35 8.88
N ALA A 6 -26.07 -2.08 8.94
CA ALA A 6 -27.13 -1.60 9.85
C ALA A 6 -28.49 -2.30 9.64
N ASP A 7 -28.67 -2.98 8.50
CA ASP A 7 -29.83 -3.78 8.11
C ASP A 7 -29.71 -5.28 8.46
N GLY A 8 -28.63 -5.68 9.13
CA GLY A 8 -28.33 -7.09 9.42
C GLY A 8 -27.85 -7.89 8.21
N LYS A 9 -27.61 -7.25 7.05
CA LYS A 9 -27.07 -7.92 5.87
C LYS A 9 -25.55 -7.94 5.88
N MET A 10 -24.98 -9.05 5.44
CA MET A 10 -23.54 -9.19 5.30
C MET A 10 -23.03 -8.24 4.21
N GLN A 11 -22.14 -7.33 4.59
CA GLN A 11 -21.45 -6.46 3.65
C GLN A 11 -20.47 -7.31 2.83
N THR A 12 -20.57 -7.28 1.50
CA THR A 12 -19.75 -8.09 0.59
C THR A 12 -19.31 -7.25 -0.61
N ASN A 13 -18.14 -7.57 -1.16
CA ASN A 13 -17.50 -6.84 -2.26
C ASN A 13 -17.40 -5.33 -2.02
N CYS A 14 -17.01 -4.93 -0.81
CA CYS A 14 -16.97 -3.52 -0.43
C CYS A 14 -15.83 -3.20 0.53
N TRP A 15 -15.44 -1.94 0.51
CA TRP A 15 -14.54 -1.36 1.50
C TRP A 15 -15.30 -1.10 2.80
N ILE A 16 -14.69 -1.49 3.91
CA ILE A 16 -15.21 -1.23 5.25
C ILE A 16 -14.13 -0.49 6.04
N LYS A 17 -14.53 0.61 6.67
CA LYS A 17 -13.69 1.33 7.64
C LYS A 17 -14.14 0.94 9.04
N ASP A 18 -13.24 0.34 9.80
CA ASP A 18 -13.49 -0.11 11.17
C ASP A 18 -12.34 0.35 12.09
N TYR A 19 -12.67 0.99 13.21
CA TYR A 19 -11.69 1.63 14.13
C TYR A 19 -10.57 2.41 13.40
N ASN A 20 -10.99 3.26 12.45
CA ASN A 20 -10.11 4.07 11.61
C ASN A 20 -9.09 3.28 10.75
N ARG A 21 -9.40 2.02 10.43
CA ARG A 21 -8.59 1.17 9.55
C ARG A 21 -9.46 0.64 8.43
N TRP A 22 -8.87 0.53 7.25
CA TRP A 22 -9.56 0.01 6.09
C TRP A 22 -9.37 -1.48 5.93
N TYR A 23 -10.46 -2.14 5.55
CA TYR A 23 -10.55 -3.55 5.21
C TYR A 23 -11.37 -3.66 3.92
N TYR A 24 -11.21 -4.77 3.22
CA TYR A 24 -12.08 -5.09 2.08
C TYR A 24 -12.69 -6.46 2.27
N VAL A 25 -14.02 -6.51 2.23
CA VAL A 25 -14.79 -7.75 2.38
C VAL A 25 -15.10 -8.29 0.99
N LYS A 26 -14.73 -9.53 0.73
CA LYS A 26 -14.94 -10.27 -0.51
C LYS A 26 -16.42 -10.69 -0.65
N GLY A 27 -16.77 -11.23 -1.81
CA GLY A 27 -18.11 -11.76 -2.10
C GLY A 27 -18.55 -12.89 -1.16
N ASP A 28 -17.60 -13.66 -0.64
CA ASP A 28 -17.82 -14.75 0.32
C ASP A 28 -18.00 -14.28 1.78
N GLY A 29 -17.94 -12.98 2.04
CA GLY A 29 -18.05 -12.39 3.38
C GLY A 29 -16.77 -12.43 4.22
N SER A 30 -15.71 -13.06 3.74
CA SER A 30 -14.38 -12.98 4.35
C SER A 30 -13.60 -11.79 3.80
N ARG A 31 -12.49 -11.40 4.43
CA ARG A 31 -11.68 -10.24 4.02
C ARG A 31 -10.37 -10.66 3.37
N TYR A 32 -9.73 -9.75 2.65
CA TYR A 32 -8.35 -9.95 2.20
C TYR A 32 -7.38 -9.88 3.39
N GLU A 33 -6.41 -10.79 3.44
CA GLU A 33 -5.38 -10.86 4.48
C GLU A 33 -4.05 -11.34 3.86
N SER A 34 -2.93 -10.80 4.34
CA SER A 34 -1.57 -11.13 3.89
C SER A 34 -1.39 -11.20 2.36
N CYS A 35 -2.02 -10.30 1.61
CA CYS A 35 -2.00 -10.37 0.15
C CYS A 35 -2.03 -9.01 -0.54
N TRP A 36 -1.52 -9.03 -1.78
CA TRP A 36 -1.63 -7.95 -2.73
C TRP A 36 -2.96 -8.02 -3.46
N VAL A 37 -3.63 -6.89 -3.58
CA VAL A 37 -4.89 -6.78 -4.31
C VAL A 37 -4.83 -5.57 -5.22
N LYS A 38 -5.29 -5.74 -6.46
CA LYS A 38 -5.38 -4.65 -7.43
C LYS A 38 -6.84 -4.20 -7.56
N PHE A 39 -7.08 -2.92 -7.30
CA PHE A 39 -8.37 -2.29 -7.57
C PHE A 39 -8.18 -1.24 -8.66
N GLY A 40 -8.83 -1.44 -9.80
CA GLY A 40 -8.58 -0.67 -11.02
C GLY A 40 -7.11 -0.75 -11.41
N ASN A 41 -6.41 0.39 -11.42
CA ASN A 41 -4.99 0.49 -11.76
C ASN A 41 -4.06 0.64 -10.54
N LYS A 42 -4.58 0.52 -9.32
CA LYS A 42 -3.82 0.73 -8.09
C LYS A 42 -3.66 -0.58 -7.32
N TRP A 43 -2.46 -0.78 -6.77
CA TRP A 43 -2.14 -1.92 -5.91
C TRP A 43 -2.29 -1.54 -4.44
N TYR A 44 -2.77 -2.48 -3.65
CA TYR A 44 -2.99 -2.37 -2.22
C TYR A 44 -2.43 -3.62 -1.53
N TRP A 45 -1.96 -3.46 -0.31
CA TRP A 45 -1.52 -4.57 0.53
C TRP A 45 -2.40 -4.67 1.76
N PHE A 46 -2.90 -5.86 2.03
CA PHE A 46 -3.59 -6.18 3.26
C PHE A 46 -2.67 -7.00 4.15
N GLY A 47 -2.38 -6.52 5.37
CA GLY A 47 -1.57 -7.24 6.35
C GLY A 47 -2.29 -8.47 6.91
N GLY A 48 -1.63 -9.21 7.79
CA GLY A 48 -2.17 -10.47 8.33
C GLY A 48 -3.43 -10.36 9.20
N SER A 49 -3.79 -9.15 9.65
CA SER A 49 -5.08 -8.88 10.31
C SER A 49 -6.15 -8.35 9.36
N GLY A 50 -5.86 -8.33 8.06
CA GLY A 50 -6.71 -7.78 7.00
C GLY A 50 -6.74 -6.27 6.91
N LYS A 51 -5.91 -5.57 7.69
CA LYS A 51 -5.75 -4.11 7.63
C LYS A 51 -5.04 -3.73 6.34
N MET A 52 -5.61 -2.80 5.60
CA MET A 52 -4.96 -2.15 4.47
C MET A 52 -3.74 -1.35 4.97
N ALA A 53 -2.62 -1.47 4.27
CA ALA A 53 -1.48 -0.59 4.48
C ALA A 53 -1.81 0.83 3.98
N GLU A 54 -1.55 1.82 4.82
CA GLU A 54 -1.86 3.23 4.57
C GLU A 54 -0.77 4.10 5.23
N SER A 55 -0.31 5.13 4.52
CA SER A 55 0.68 6.11 4.98
C SER A 55 1.92 5.48 5.63
N GLN A 56 2.50 4.45 5.01
CA GLN A 56 3.60 3.70 5.63
C GLN A 56 4.52 3.01 4.63
N TRP A 57 5.75 2.78 5.10
CA TRP A 57 6.72 1.91 4.45
C TRP A 57 6.51 0.45 4.88
N LEU A 58 6.59 -0.48 3.94
CA LEU A 58 6.61 -1.91 4.23
C LEU A 58 7.70 -2.61 3.44
N THR A 59 8.37 -3.56 4.09
CA THR A 59 9.29 -4.50 3.42
C THR A 59 8.57 -5.82 3.21
N LEU A 60 8.35 -6.17 1.94
CA LEU A 60 7.65 -7.37 1.52
C LEU A 60 8.61 -8.16 0.62
N ASN A 61 8.92 -9.41 1.00
CA ASN A 61 9.86 -10.28 0.28
C ASN A 61 11.22 -9.60 0.00
N GLY A 62 11.76 -8.88 0.99
CA GLY A 62 13.05 -8.18 0.87
C GLY A 62 13.01 -6.88 0.05
N LYS A 63 11.87 -6.53 -0.54
CA LYS A 63 11.66 -5.29 -1.30
C LYS A 63 10.90 -4.27 -0.47
N LYS A 64 11.29 -3.00 -0.53
CA LYS A 64 10.65 -1.91 0.23
C LYS A 64 9.67 -1.15 -0.66
N TYR A 65 8.45 -0.96 -0.15
CA TYR A 65 7.33 -0.29 -0.80
C TYR A 65 6.79 0.82 0.09
N TYR A 66 6.18 1.84 -0.51
CA TYR A 66 5.42 2.87 0.21
C TYR A 66 3.95 2.82 -0.17
N PHE A 67 3.07 2.86 0.83
CA PHE A 67 1.63 2.99 0.65
C PHE A 67 1.20 4.40 1.04
N THR A 68 0.49 5.08 0.16
CA THR A 68 0.02 6.45 0.36
C THR A 68 -1.10 6.52 1.39
N ASP A 69 -1.56 7.74 1.69
CA ASP A 69 -2.77 8.02 2.47
C ASP A 69 -4.03 7.36 1.92
N SER A 70 -4.14 7.19 0.60
CA SER A 70 -5.24 6.44 0.00
C SER A 70 -5.06 4.92 0.11
N GLY A 71 -3.98 4.44 0.74
CA GLY A 71 -3.56 3.02 0.78
C GLY A 71 -3.00 2.46 -0.52
N ALA A 72 -2.88 3.29 -1.57
CA ALA A 72 -2.36 2.83 -2.85
C ALA A 72 -0.83 2.74 -2.79
N MET A 73 -0.28 1.69 -3.36
CA MET A 73 1.16 1.55 -3.56
C MET A 73 1.67 2.69 -4.45
N ALA A 74 2.67 3.42 -3.97
CA ALA A 74 3.37 4.40 -4.77
C ALA A 74 4.26 3.70 -5.81
N ALA A 75 4.15 4.11 -7.07
CA ALA A 75 4.97 3.64 -8.19
C ALA A 75 5.20 4.78 -9.18
N ASN A 76 6.36 4.75 -9.85
CA ASN A 76 6.82 5.78 -10.79
C ASN A 76 6.73 7.21 -10.23
N ARG A 77 7.13 7.41 -8.97
CA ARG A 77 7.01 8.72 -8.33
C ARG A 77 7.96 8.89 -7.16
N TRP A 78 8.23 10.15 -6.85
CA TRP A 78 8.85 10.57 -5.61
C TRP A 78 7.87 10.52 -4.43
N ILE A 79 8.39 10.15 -3.27
CA ILE A 79 7.76 10.26 -1.96
C ILE A 79 8.72 11.00 -1.04
N GLN A 80 8.19 12.00 -0.33
CA GLN A 80 8.91 12.68 0.73
C GLN A 80 8.57 12.03 2.07
N ASP A 81 9.59 11.67 2.83
CA ASP A 81 9.45 11.16 4.19
C ASP A 81 10.43 11.91 5.11
N GLY A 82 9.88 12.80 5.93
CA GLY A 82 10.65 13.81 6.65
C GLY A 82 11.44 14.73 5.71
N LYS A 83 12.75 14.79 5.92
CA LYS A 83 13.67 15.60 5.10
C LYS A 83 14.22 14.88 3.86
N TYR A 84 13.90 13.60 3.70
CA TYR A 84 14.45 12.77 2.64
C TYR A 84 13.42 12.53 1.54
N TRP A 85 13.93 12.36 0.33
CA TRP A 85 13.15 12.03 -0.85
C TRP A 85 13.56 10.64 -1.34
N TYR A 86 12.56 9.84 -1.69
CA TYR A 86 12.72 8.47 -2.17
C TYR A 86 11.96 8.30 -3.48
N TYR A 87 12.57 7.65 -4.47
CA TYR A 87 11.89 7.35 -5.73
C TYR A 87 11.42 5.90 -5.75
N LEU A 88 10.14 5.70 -6.06
CA LEU A 88 9.53 4.38 -6.22
C LEU A 88 9.46 4.07 -7.71
N GLY A 89 10.08 2.96 -8.12
CA GLY A 89 10.14 2.49 -9.50
C GLY A 89 8.79 2.00 -10.04
N PRO A 90 8.76 1.51 -11.30
CA PRO A 90 7.55 1.02 -11.93
C PRO A 90 6.89 -0.17 -11.21
N ASP A 91 7.69 -1.02 -10.58
CA ASP A 91 7.21 -2.16 -9.78
C ASP A 91 6.83 -1.77 -8.34
N GLY A 92 6.89 -0.47 -8.01
CA GLY A 92 6.59 0.09 -6.71
C GLY A 92 7.69 -0.06 -5.67
N THR A 93 8.85 -0.62 -6.05
CA THR A 93 9.99 -0.73 -5.13
C THR A 93 10.81 0.55 -5.07
N ILE A 94 11.46 0.81 -3.94
CA ILE A 94 12.43 1.91 -3.87
C ILE A 94 13.59 1.67 -4.85
N LEU A 95 14.05 2.74 -5.50
CA LEU A 95 15.35 2.73 -6.16
C LEU A 95 16.45 3.00 -5.13
N THR A 96 17.57 2.30 -5.23
CA THR A 96 18.77 2.50 -4.40
C THR A 96 20.02 2.46 -5.27
N ASN A 97 21.04 3.22 -4.87
CA ASN A 97 22.37 3.26 -5.50
C ASN A 97 22.32 3.40 -7.04
N THR A 98 21.45 4.26 -7.55
CA THR A 98 21.19 4.39 -8.99
C THR A 98 20.77 5.82 -9.36
N LEU A 99 20.61 6.06 -10.66
CA LEU A 99 19.98 7.27 -11.21
C LEU A 99 18.48 7.01 -11.40
N THR A 100 17.66 7.96 -10.98
CA THR A 100 16.22 7.99 -11.26
C THR A 100 15.96 8.36 -12.72
N PRO A 101 14.76 8.06 -13.27
CA PRO A 101 14.44 8.38 -14.66
C PRO A 101 14.53 9.88 -15.01
N ASP A 102 14.34 10.75 -14.01
CA ASP A 102 14.46 12.21 -14.09
C ASP A 102 15.88 12.72 -13.77
N GLY A 103 16.86 11.82 -13.65
CA GLY A 103 18.30 12.16 -13.61
C GLY A 103 18.89 12.47 -12.24
N TYR A 104 18.17 12.24 -11.14
CA TYR A 104 18.70 12.41 -9.79
C TYR A 104 19.38 11.14 -9.27
N ARG A 105 20.39 11.29 -8.42
CA ARG A 105 21.04 10.14 -7.76
C ARG A 105 20.31 9.81 -6.45
N VAL A 106 20.19 8.52 -6.17
CA VAL A 106 19.75 7.99 -4.88
C VAL A 106 20.83 7.10 -4.26
N ASP A 107 21.05 7.23 -2.95
CA ASP A 107 22.07 6.48 -2.23
C ASP A 107 21.67 5.03 -1.92
N SER A 108 22.50 4.31 -1.16
CA SER A 108 22.24 2.91 -0.76
C SER A 108 20.99 2.73 0.11
N GLN A 109 20.50 3.80 0.72
CA GLN A 109 19.25 3.83 1.49
C GLN A 109 18.07 4.34 0.67
N GLY A 110 18.29 4.67 -0.61
CA GLY A 110 17.29 5.20 -1.54
C GLY A 110 17.01 6.70 -1.37
N ARG A 111 17.81 7.40 -0.55
CA ARG A 111 17.64 8.85 -0.33
C ARG A 111 18.24 9.60 -1.50
N LYS A 112 17.51 10.58 -2.02
CA LYS A 112 18.02 11.55 -2.99
C LYS A 112 19.24 12.28 -2.42
N VAL A 113 20.29 12.39 -3.22
CA VAL A 113 21.55 13.10 -2.89
C VAL A 113 21.79 14.28 -3.82
#